data_AF-A0A7S2FE82-F1
#
_entry.id   AF-A0A7S2FE82-F1
#
_cell.length_a   1.000
_cell.length_b   1.000
_cell.length_c   1.000
_cell.angle_alpha   90.00
_cell.angle_beta   90.00
_cell.angle_gamma   90.00
#
_symmetry.space_group_name_H-M   'P 1'
#
loop_
_entity.id
_entity.type
_entity.pdbx_description
1 polymer ?
#
loop_
_entity_poly.entity_id
_entity_poly.type
_entity_poly.pdbx_seq_one_letter_code
_entity_poly.pdbx_strand_id
1 'polypeptide(L)'
;RKIVIYLGDCYDALNNVVFVEEEGEEKPSKKITTMIAKDKETCPMYIGEDKENPVYFEMEGEVEVYLNNLTEAMQTTLRHSLSAGLDDAADWDLGKELPRHKWVFKYPAQIVATGSQICWTEETQSALEELEGGQEDSVKRHLTLSKERLAHLIDLVLGDLLPSDR
;
A
#
# COMPACT_ATOMS: atom_id res chain seq x y z
N ARG A 1 -19.68 2.56 19.40
CA ARG A 1 -20.28 2.67 18.04
C ARG A 1 -20.61 4.09 17.60
N LYS A 2 -21.01 5.04 18.47
CA LYS A 2 -21.41 6.39 18.02
C LYS A 2 -20.32 7.22 17.34
N ILE A 3 -19.03 6.94 17.53
CA ILE A 3 -17.94 7.74 16.94
C ILE A 3 -17.43 7.15 15.61
N VAL A 4 -17.50 5.83 15.44
CA VAL A 4 -17.01 5.13 14.23
C VAL A 4 -17.73 5.61 12.97
N ILE A 5 -19.02 5.94 13.09
CA ILE A 5 -19.83 6.51 12.00
C ILE A 5 -19.34 7.88 11.52
N TYR A 6 -18.55 8.59 12.34
CA TYR A 6 -18.01 9.92 12.04
C TYR A 6 -16.52 9.88 11.65
N LEU A 7 -15.90 8.69 11.58
CA LEU A 7 -14.49 8.60 11.16
C LEU A 7 -14.29 9.17 9.75
N GLY A 8 -15.24 8.96 8.84
CA GLY A 8 -15.21 9.55 7.50
C GLY A 8 -15.30 11.07 7.45
N ASP A 9 -15.79 11.70 8.52
CA ASP A 9 -15.83 13.16 8.67
C ASP A 9 -14.53 13.70 9.32
N CYS A 10 -13.86 12.88 10.13
CA CYS A 10 -12.57 13.22 10.75
C CYS A 10 -11.37 13.01 9.82
N TYR A 11 -11.48 12.07 8.88
CA TYR A 11 -10.39 11.69 7.98
C TYR A 11 -10.81 11.80 6.51
N ASP A 12 -9.91 12.34 5.70
CA ASP A 12 -10.18 12.52 4.27
C ASP A 12 -10.25 11.17 3.53
N ALA A 13 -9.37 10.23 3.86
CA ALA A 13 -9.23 8.95 3.14
C ALA A 13 -9.85 7.74 3.86
N LEU A 14 -9.98 7.77 5.18
CA LEU A 14 -10.56 6.68 5.96
C LEU A 14 -12.09 6.80 5.98
N ASN A 15 -12.79 5.69 5.85
CA ASN A 15 -14.25 5.63 5.94
C ASN A 15 -14.71 4.88 7.18
N ASN A 16 -14.14 3.69 7.40
CA ASN A 16 -14.56 2.79 8.48
C ASN A 16 -13.41 1.86 8.91
N VAL A 17 -13.65 1.08 9.95
CA VAL A 17 -12.68 0.12 10.50
C VAL A 17 -13.36 -1.20 10.88
N VAL A 18 -12.62 -2.30 10.78
CA VAL A 18 -13.04 -3.64 11.22
C VAL A 18 -12.52 -3.90 12.63
N PHE A 19 -13.40 -4.37 13.51
CA PHE A 19 -13.07 -4.71 14.89
C PHE A 19 -12.78 -6.21 15.04
N VAL A 20 -11.96 -6.58 16.01
CA VAL A 20 -11.77 -7.97 16.43
C VAL A 20 -13.10 -8.54 16.94
N GLU A 21 -13.47 -9.73 16.47
CA GLU A 21 -14.58 -10.49 17.03
C GLU A 21 -14.07 -11.29 18.24
N GLU A 22 -14.48 -10.90 19.45
CA GLU A 22 -14.18 -11.63 20.68
C GLU A 22 -15.39 -12.50 21.05
N GLU A 23 -15.25 -13.83 20.97
CA GLU A 23 -16.32 -14.78 21.30
C GLU A 23 -16.72 -14.65 22.79
N GLY A 24 -17.97 -14.26 23.04
CA GLY A 24 -18.58 -14.31 24.38
C GLY A 24 -18.77 -12.96 25.10
N GLU A 25 -18.33 -11.83 24.53
CA GLU A 25 -18.60 -10.51 25.11
C GLU A 25 -19.81 -9.81 24.47
N GLU A 26 -20.76 -9.34 25.30
CA GLU A 26 -21.87 -8.46 24.88
C GLU A 26 -21.39 -7.08 24.42
N LYS A 27 -20.14 -6.71 24.72
CA LYS A 27 -19.56 -5.42 24.36
C LYS A 27 -18.70 -5.55 23.10
N PRO A 28 -18.85 -4.63 22.13
CA PRO A 28 -18.01 -4.65 20.95
C PRO A 28 -16.55 -4.38 21.33
N SER A 29 -15.63 -5.16 20.76
CA SER A 29 -14.19 -4.97 20.98
C SER A 29 -13.75 -3.56 20.58
N LYS A 30 -12.78 -3.01 21.31
CA LYS A 30 -12.15 -1.71 21.00
C LYS A 30 -10.92 -1.86 20.10
N LYS A 31 -10.65 -3.09 19.67
CA LYS A 31 -9.47 -3.49 18.91
C LYS A 31 -9.79 -3.46 17.42
N ILE A 32 -9.06 -2.67 16.65
CA ILE A 32 -9.20 -2.49 15.22
C ILE A 32 -8.15 -3.34 14.51
N THR A 33 -8.56 -4.14 13.52
CA THR A 33 -7.65 -5.00 12.74
C THR A 33 -7.41 -4.49 11.32
N THR A 34 -8.39 -3.79 10.74
CA THR A 34 -8.37 -3.41 9.33
C THR A 34 -9.02 -2.05 9.13
N MET A 35 -8.41 -1.24 8.29
CA MET A 35 -8.89 0.07 7.87
C MET A 35 -9.63 -0.07 6.55
N ILE A 36 -10.73 0.65 6.38
CA ILE A 36 -11.52 0.68 5.15
C ILE A 36 -11.52 2.11 4.62
N ALA A 37 -10.96 2.31 3.43
CA ALA A 37 -10.93 3.59 2.74
C ALA A 37 -12.28 3.95 2.09
N LYS A 38 -12.43 5.20 1.63
CA LYS A 38 -13.69 5.69 1.03
C LYS A 38 -14.01 5.06 -0.34
N ASP A 39 -12.99 4.63 -1.06
CA ASP A 39 -13.10 3.82 -2.28
C ASP A 39 -13.38 2.33 -2.00
N LYS A 40 -13.51 1.97 -0.71
CA LYS A 40 -13.74 0.61 -0.18
C LYS A 40 -12.51 -0.29 -0.21
N GLU A 41 -11.32 0.24 -0.46
CA GLU A 41 -10.08 -0.51 -0.27
C GLU A 41 -9.91 -0.89 1.20
N THR A 42 -9.46 -2.13 1.44
CA THR A 42 -9.20 -2.65 2.79
C THR A 42 -7.71 -2.76 3.04
N CYS A 43 -7.22 -2.18 4.14
CA CYS A 43 -5.82 -2.19 4.52
C CYS A 43 -5.66 -2.77 5.94
N PRO A 44 -5.11 -3.99 6.08
CA PRO A 44 -4.77 -4.56 7.39
C PRO A 44 -3.79 -3.66 8.16
N MET A 45 -3.92 -3.61 9.48
CA MET A 45 -3.01 -2.82 10.31
C MET A 45 -1.73 -3.61 10.61
N TYR A 46 -0.59 -2.94 10.44
CA TYR A 46 0.74 -3.47 10.74
C TYR A 46 1.38 -2.52 11.77
N ILE A 47 1.23 -2.85 13.06
CA ILE A 47 1.68 -2.02 14.18
C ILE A 47 2.46 -2.86 15.20
N GLY A 48 3.43 -2.26 15.89
CA GLY A 48 4.25 -2.95 16.91
C GLY A 48 5.60 -3.47 16.38
N GLU A 49 6.29 -4.25 17.20
CA GLU A 49 7.62 -4.81 16.88
C GLU A 49 7.54 -6.00 15.91
N ASP A 50 6.45 -6.78 15.98
CA ASP A 50 6.17 -7.85 15.03
C ASP A 50 5.53 -7.26 13.77
N LYS A 51 6.38 -7.04 12.76
CA LYS A 51 6.00 -6.50 11.46
C LYS A 51 5.45 -7.56 10.50
N GLU A 52 5.45 -8.84 10.87
CA GLU A 52 5.05 -9.94 9.97
C GLU A 52 3.59 -10.37 10.18
N ASN A 53 3.01 -10.12 11.36
CA ASN A 53 1.63 -10.48 11.66
C ASN A 53 0.73 -9.23 11.82
N PRO A 54 -0.49 -9.22 11.25
CA PRO A 54 -1.44 -8.13 11.48
C PRO A 54 -1.71 -7.97 12.97
N VAL A 55 -1.46 -6.79 13.50
CA VAL A 55 -1.68 -6.46 14.91
C VAL A 55 -2.89 -5.56 15.02
N TYR A 56 -3.64 -5.69 16.12
CA TYR A 56 -4.78 -4.84 16.37
C TYR A 56 -4.38 -3.51 17.04
N PHE A 57 -5.02 -2.42 16.65
CA PHE A 57 -4.94 -1.14 17.36
C PHE A 57 -6.05 -1.03 18.40
N GLU A 58 -5.73 -0.76 19.66
CA GLU A 58 -6.72 -0.60 20.72
C GLU A 58 -7.08 0.87 20.97
N MET A 59 -8.37 1.19 20.92
CA MET A 59 -8.86 2.54 21.20
C MET A 59 -8.97 2.77 22.72
N GLU A 60 -7.92 3.31 23.32
CA GLU A 60 -7.88 3.65 24.75
C GLU A 60 -7.74 5.15 25.03
N GLY A 61 -8.34 5.61 26.12
CA GLY A 61 -8.25 6.99 26.57
C GLY A 61 -9.32 7.92 25.98
N GLU A 62 -9.03 9.22 26.02
CA GLU A 62 -9.91 10.28 25.50
C GLU A 62 -9.96 10.27 23.97
N VAL A 63 -11.03 10.84 23.40
CA VAL A 63 -11.30 10.79 21.95
C VAL A 63 -10.15 11.35 21.13
N GLU A 64 -9.65 12.52 21.48
CA GLU A 64 -8.55 13.16 20.77
C GLU A 64 -7.26 12.34 20.85
N VAL A 65 -7.02 11.68 22.00
CA VAL A 65 -5.82 10.88 22.23
C VAL A 65 -5.84 9.64 21.34
N TYR A 66 -6.92 8.85 21.36
CA TYR A 66 -6.94 7.64 20.54
C TYR A 66 -7.02 7.96 19.04
N LEU A 67 -7.60 9.09 18.62
CA LEU A 67 -7.59 9.51 17.22
C LEU A 67 -6.19 9.90 16.74
N ASN A 68 -5.42 10.60 17.56
CA ASN A 68 -4.01 10.87 17.25
C ASN A 68 -3.20 9.57 17.17
N ASN A 69 -3.38 8.66 18.12
CA ASN A 69 -2.71 7.36 18.12
C ASN A 69 -3.13 6.50 16.90
N LEU A 70 -4.41 6.54 16.52
CA LEU A 70 -4.90 5.88 15.30
C LEU A 70 -4.21 6.45 14.06
N THR A 71 -4.05 7.78 14.01
CA THR A 71 -3.34 8.44 12.90
C THR A 71 -1.88 8.00 12.81
N GLU A 72 -1.20 7.88 13.94
CA GLU A 72 0.17 7.34 13.99
C GLU A 72 0.24 5.88 13.53
N ALA A 73 -0.74 5.07 13.94
CA ALA A 73 -0.88 3.68 13.54
C ALA A 73 -1.14 3.53 12.03
N MET A 74 -1.99 4.39 11.44
CA MET A 74 -2.21 4.49 9.99
C MET A 74 -0.91 4.77 9.25
N GLN A 75 -0.16 5.79 9.69
CA GLN A 75 1.10 6.15 9.05
C GLN A 75 2.16 5.05 9.18
N THR A 76 2.24 4.39 10.34
CA THR A 76 3.16 3.27 10.57
C THR A 76 2.84 2.10 9.64
N THR A 77 1.56 1.76 9.53
CA THR A 77 1.06 0.72 8.63
C THR A 77 1.44 1.02 7.17
N LEU A 78 1.16 2.24 6.69
CA LEU A 78 1.48 2.63 5.31
C LEU A 78 2.99 2.67 5.04
N ARG A 79 3.81 3.14 5.99
CA ARG A 79 5.27 3.10 5.87
C ARG A 79 5.80 1.67 5.80
N HIS A 80 5.25 0.77 6.61
CA HIS A 80 5.60 -0.65 6.56
C HIS A 80 5.23 -1.26 5.20
N SER A 81 4.00 -1.06 4.74
CA SER A 81 3.56 -1.54 3.41
C SER A 81 4.39 -0.96 2.27
N LEU A 82 4.80 0.31 2.36
CA LEU A 82 5.69 0.93 1.36
C LEU A 82 7.06 0.26 1.36
N SER A 83 7.68 0.07 2.53
CA SER A 83 8.98 -0.60 2.64
C SER A 83 8.92 -2.01 2.04
N ALA A 84 7.94 -2.82 2.47
CA ALA A 84 7.74 -4.17 1.95
C ALA A 84 7.42 -4.17 0.46
N GLY A 85 6.72 -3.15 -0.04
CA GLY A 85 6.44 -2.98 -1.47
C GLY A 85 7.69 -2.68 -2.30
N LEU A 86 8.60 -1.85 -1.78
CA LEU A 86 9.87 -1.54 -2.43
C LEU A 86 10.83 -2.73 -2.41
N ASP A 87 10.89 -3.48 -1.30
CA ASP A 87 11.69 -4.70 -1.20
C ASP A 87 11.26 -5.73 -2.26
N ASP A 88 9.95 -5.97 -2.37
CA ASP A 88 9.38 -6.83 -3.42
C ASP A 88 9.60 -6.28 -4.85
N ALA A 89 9.66 -4.96 -5.01
CA ALA A 89 9.83 -4.33 -6.31
C ALA A 89 11.23 -4.55 -6.90
N ALA A 90 12.24 -4.78 -6.04
CA ALA A 90 13.59 -5.13 -6.48
C ALA A 90 13.62 -6.39 -7.36
N ASP A 91 12.64 -7.28 -7.20
CA ASP A 91 12.53 -8.55 -7.93
C ASP A 91 11.68 -8.48 -9.21
N TRP A 92 11.18 -7.30 -9.63
CA TRP A 92 10.29 -7.21 -10.80
C TRP A 92 10.85 -7.83 -12.08
N ASP A 93 12.16 -7.68 -12.30
CA ASP A 93 12.84 -8.15 -13.52
C ASP A 93 13.65 -9.44 -13.28
N LEU A 94 13.80 -9.87 -12.02
CA LEU A 94 14.57 -11.05 -11.61
C LEU A 94 13.67 -12.25 -11.27
N GLY A 95 12.54 -11.97 -10.62
CA GLY A 95 11.59 -12.95 -10.12
C GLY A 95 10.48 -13.23 -11.13
N LYS A 96 10.26 -14.51 -11.46
CA LYS A 96 9.09 -14.93 -12.26
C LYS A 96 7.79 -14.89 -11.47
N GLU A 97 7.88 -14.91 -10.14
CA GLU A 97 6.72 -15.07 -9.27
C GLU A 97 5.92 -13.77 -9.11
N LEU A 98 6.61 -12.63 -8.94
CA LEU A 98 5.97 -11.33 -8.69
C LEU A 98 6.45 -10.22 -9.64
N PRO A 99 6.23 -10.36 -10.96
CA PRO A 99 6.48 -9.28 -11.90
C PRO A 99 5.59 -8.08 -11.59
N ARG A 100 5.99 -6.89 -12.06
CA ARG A 100 5.31 -5.61 -11.78
C ARG A 100 3.78 -5.66 -11.94
N HIS A 101 3.26 -6.27 -13.00
CA HIS A 101 1.82 -6.34 -13.28
C HIS A 101 1.03 -7.26 -12.32
N LYS A 102 1.70 -8.11 -11.53
CA LYS A 102 1.10 -8.85 -10.42
C LYS A 102 1.32 -8.14 -9.07
N TRP A 103 2.49 -7.52 -8.92
CA TRP A 103 2.86 -6.74 -7.74
C TRP A 103 1.83 -5.66 -7.41
N VAL A 104 1.23 -5.01 -8.43
CA VAL A 104 0.20 -3.97 -8.24
C VAL A 104 -1.04 -4.41 -7.46
N PHE A 105 -1.31 -5.71 -7.32
CA PHE A 105 -2.44 -6.22 -6.53
C PHE A 105 -2.08 -6.63 -5.10
N LYS A 106 -0.78 -6.70 -4.77
CA LYS A 106 -0.32 -7.15 -3.45
C LYS A 106 -0.41 -6.04 -2.40
N TYR A 107 -0.31 -4.79 -2.82
CA TYR A 107 -0.23 -3.62 -1.94
C TYR A 107 -1.39 -2.65 -2.19
N PRO A 108 -1.75 -1.81 -1.21
CA PRO A 108 -2.78 -0.80 -1.41
C PRO A 108 -2.45 0.15 -2.57
N ALA A 109 -3.46 0.64 -3.27
CA ALA A 109 -3.31 1.44 -4.50
C ALA A 109 -2.40 2.67 -4.32
N GLN A 110 -2.50 3.36 -3.18
CA GLN A 110 -1.62 4.50 -2.87
C GLN A 110 -0.15 4.08 -2.72
N ILE A 111 0.11 2.91 -2.14
CA ILE A 111 1.45 2.33 -2.00
C ILE A 111 2.00 1.93 -3.37
N VAL A 112 1.17 1.30 -4.19
CA VAL A 112 1.51 0.90 -5.55
C VAL A 112 1.92 2.11 -6.39
N ALA A 113 1.14 3.19 -6.34
CA ALA A 113 1.43 4.43 -7.06
C ALA A 113 2.73 5.09 -6.57
N THR A 114 2.88 5.24 -5.24
CA THR A 114 4.04 5.89 -4.63
C THR A 114 5.33 5.07 -4.86
N GLY A 115 5.28 3.76 -4.60
CA GLY A 115 6.40 2.85 -4.84
C GLY A 115 6.81 2.81 -6.30
N SER A 116 5.85 2.78 -7.23
CA SER A 116 6.15 2.88 -8.67
C SER A 116 6.88 4.17 -9.03
N GLN A 117 6.52 5.31 -8.43
CA GLN A 117 7.19 6.58 -8.68
C GLN A 117 8.61 6.60 -8.12
N ILE A 118 8.83 6.02 -6.93
CA ILE A 118 10.16 5.89 -6.33
C ILE A 118 11.05 5.05 -7.24
N CYS A 119 10.64 3.82 -7.58
CA CYS A 119 11.40 2.93 -8.45
C CYS A 119 11.68 3.57 -9.81
N TRP A 120 10.68 4.20 -10.43
CA TRP A 120 10.88 4.88 -11.71
C TRP A 120 11.90 6.02 -11.62
N THR A 121 11.87 6.80 -10.53
CA THR A 121 12.80 7.91 -10.32
C THR A 121 14.23 7.39 -10.14
N GLU A 122 14.42 6.36 -9.32
CA GLU A 122 15.71 5.72 -9.10
C GLU A 122 16.27 5.11 -10.39
N GLU A 123 15.47 4.31 -11.10
CA GLU A 123 15.87 3.68 -12.37
C GLU A 123 16.19 4.73 -13.45
N THR A 124 15.41 5.81 -13.52
CA THR A 124 15.66 6.91 -14.46
C THR A 124 16.97 7.63 -14.12
N GLN A 125 17.21 7.90 -12.84
CA GLN A 125 18.45 8.53 -12.38
C GLN A 125 19.65 7.65 -12.72
N SER A 126 19.60 6.34 -12.42
CA SER A 126 20.67 5.40 -12.78
C SER A 126 20.92 5.36 -14.29
N ALA A 127 19.89 5.38 -15.12
CA ALA A 127 20.06 5.42 -16.58
C ALA A 127 20.75 6.73 -17.05
N LEU A 128 20.47 7.86 -16.41
CA LEU A 128 21.14 9.13 -16.70
C LEU A 128 22.61 9.12 -16.24
N GLU A 129 22.90 8.57 -15.06
CA GLU A 129 24.27 8.41 -14.57
C GLU A 129 25.10 7.49 -15.48
N GLU A 130 24.51 6.39 -15.97
CA GLU A 130 25.14 5.51 -16.97
C GLU A 130 25.44 6.24 -18.28
N LEU A 131 24.52 7.11 -18.72
CA LEU A 131 24.70 7.92 -19.93
C LEU A 131 25.88 8.88 -19.76
N GLU A 132 25.97 9.57 -18.63
CA GLU A 132 27.10 10.45 -18.28
C GLU A 132 28.43 9.67 -18.20
N GLY A 133 28.36 8.41 -17.76
CA GLY A 133 29.48 7.46 -17.76
C GLY A 133 29.88 6.90 -19.13
N GLY A 134 29.18 7.29 -20.20
CA GLY A 134 29.49 6.91 -21.59
C GLY A 134 28.69 5.73 -22.14
N GLN A 135 27.69 5.22 -21.42
CA GLN A 135 26.75 4.22 -21.97
C GLN A 135 25.63 4.92 -22.76
N GLU A 136 25.88 5.24 -24.03
CA GLU A 136 24.96 6.03 -24.88
C GLU A 136 23.56 5.41 -25.07
N ASP A 137 23.39 4.13 -24.77
CA ASP A 137 22.14 3.40 -24.94
C ASP A 137 21.31 3.25 -23.64
N SER A 138 21.83 3.65 -22.48
CA SER A 138 21.21 3.41 -21.16
C SER A 138 19.76 3.94 -21.08
N VAL A 139 19.54 5.19 -21.49
CA VAL A 139 18.22 5.82 -21.49
C VAL A 139 17.26 5.13 -22.48
N LYS A 140 17.77 4.64 -23.62
CA LYS A 140 16.97 3.90 -24.60
C LYS A 140 16.58 2.52 -24.07
N ARG A 141 17.47 1.85 -23.34
CA ARG A 141 17.19 0.58 -22.66
C ARG A 141 16.11 0.78 -21.59
N HIS A 142 16.25 1.79 -20.73
CA HIS A 142 15.24 2.11 -19.71
C HIS A 142 13.87 2.46 -20.31
N LEU A 143 13.83 3.23 -21.41
CA LEU A 143 12.58 3.51 -22.12
C LEU A 143 11.92 2.24 -22.69
N THR A 144 12.73 1.32 -23.21
CA THR A 144 12.23 0.05 -23.76
C THR A 144 11.60 -0.79 -22.65
N LEU A 145 12.28 -0.93 -21.51
CA LEU A 145 11.74 -1.61 -20.33
C LEU A 145 10.44 -0.97 -19.82
N SER A 146 10.40 0.36 -19.74
CA SER A 146 9.20 1.10 -19.33
C SER A 146 8.01 0.83 -20.24
N LYS A 147 8.23 0.76 -21.56
CA LYS A 147 7.20 0.43 -22.54
C LYS A 147 6.69 -1.00 -22.41
N GLU A 148 7.58 -1.95 -22.17
CA GLU A 148 7.21 -3.36 -21.95
C GLU A 148 6.37 -3.51 -20.68
N ARG A 149 6.81 -2.92 -19.57
CA ARG A 149 6.06 -2.90 -18.30
C ARG A 149 4.68 -2.23 -18.47
N LEU A 150 4.57 -1.19 -19.29
CA LEU A 150 3.29 -0.56 -19.61
C LEU A 150 2.39 -1.46 -20.46
N ALA A 151 2.94 -2.16 -21.46
CA ALA A 151 2.20 -3.10 -22.29
C ALA A 151 1.56 -4.21 -21.43
N HIS A 152 2.30 -4.78 -20.48
CA HIS A 152 1.76 -5.76 -19.54
C HIS A 152 0.60 -5.21 -18.68
N LEU A 153 0.66 -3.94 -18.27
CA LEU A 153 -0.45 -3.31 -17.54
C LEU A 153 -1.65 -3.02 -18.43
N ILE A 154 -1.44 -2.68 -19.71
CA ILE A 154 -2.53 -2.51 -20.68
C ILE A 154 -3.26 -3.85 -20.87
N ASP A 155 -2.51 -4.93 -21.10
CA ASP A 155 -3.07 -6.28 -21.26
C ASP A 155 -3.87 -6.70 -20.01
N LEU A 156 -3.39 -6.35 -18.82
CA LEU A 156 -4.08 -6.58 -17.56
C LEU A 156 -5.43 -5.85 -17.50
N VAL A 157 -5.47 -4.56 -17.84
CA VAL A 157 -6.71 -3.75 -17.84
C VAL A 157 -7.70 -4.20 -18.92
N LEU A 158 -7.20 -4.70 -20.06
CA LEU A 158 -8.03 -5.29 -21.11
C LEU A 158 -8.62 -6.65 -20.72
N GLY A 159 -8.08 -7.30 -19.70
CA GLY A 159 -8.59 -8.55 -19.14
C GLY A 159 -9.75 -8.38 -18.16
N ASP A 160 -10.04 -9.47 -17.46
CA ASP A 160 -11.08 -9.54 -16.44
C ASP A 160 -10.56 -9.01 -15.10
N LEU A 161 -10.88 -7.75 -14.80
CA LEU A 161 -10.62 -7.11 -13.51
C LEU A 161 -11.93 -6.77 -12.81
N LEU A 162 -11.91 -6.84 -11.48
CA LEU A 162 -13.00 -6.31 -10.66
C LEU A 162 -13.09 -4.80 -10.87
N PRO A 163 -14.28 -4.18 -10.68
CA PRO A 163 -14.41 -2.73 -10.78
C PRO A 163 -13.51 -1.95 -9.81
N SER A 164 -13.11 -2.55 -8.69
CA SER A 164 -12.15 -1.98 -7.73
C SER A 164 -10.71 -2.00 -8.22
N ASP A 165 -10.39 -2.91 -9.12
CA ASP A 165 -9.03 -3.25 -9.54
C ASP A 165 -8.65 -2.56 -10.86
N ARG A 166 -9.57 -1.79 -11.44
CA ARG A 166 -9.48 -1.14 -12.75
C ARG A 166 -9.06 0.31 -12.68
#